data_AF-A0AA38CFQ9-F1
#
_entry.id   AF-A0AA38CFQ9-F1
#
_cell.length_a   1.000
_cell.length_b   1.000
_cell.length_c   1.000
_cell.angle_alpha   90.00
_cell.angle_beta   90.00
_cell.angle_gamma   90.00
#
_symmetry.space_group_name_H-M   'P 1'
#
loop_
_entity.id
_entity.type
_entity.pdbx_description
1 polymer ?
#
loop_
_entity_poly.entity_id
_entity_poly.type
_entity_poly.pdbx_seq_one_letter_code
_entity_poly.pdbx_strand_id
1 'polypeptide(L)'
;LFLKILLSLSVLTRTYNKDAAPHYHKAVKFYEGLAKQLVNQGHVLDLFASALDQVGVAEMKVAVERTGGLVVLAESFGHSVFKDSFKRVFETGNQSLGLSFNGTFEVHCSKDVKIQGIIGPCASLKK
;
A
#
# COMPACT_ATOMS: atom_id res chain seq x y z
N LEU A 1 -11.77 7.08 -7.50
CA LEU A 1 -12.19 7.41 -6.13
C LEU A 1 -10.99 7.11 -5.21
N PHE A 2 -10.42 8.11 -4.54
CA PHE A 2 -9.23 7.93 -3.69
C PHE A 2 -9.66 7.45 -2.31
N LEU A 3 -9.33 6.22 -1.95
CA LEU A 3 -9.53 5.73 -0.59
C LEU A 3 -8.26 6.00 0.22
N LYS A 4 -8.12 7.24 0.69
CA LYS A 4 -7.07 7.59 1.65
C LYS A 4 -7.57 7.25 3.04
N ILE A 5 -7.00 6.20 3.62
CA ILE A 5 -7.36 5.75 4.96
C ILE A 5 -6.34 6.35 5.93
N LEU A 6 -6.73 7.42 6.62
CA LEU A 6 -6.01 7.95 7.77
C LEU A 6 -6.43 7.13 9.00
N LEU A 7 -5.53 6.28 9.50
CA LEU A 7 -5.80 5.49 10.71
C LEU A 7 -4.94 6.02 11.84
N SER A 8 -5.60 6.51 12.89
CA SER A 8 -5.03 6.43 14.23
C SER A 8 -5.61 5.15 14.83
N LEU A 9 -4.87 4.05 14.71
CA LEU A 9 -5.28 2.76 15.26
C LEU A 9 -4.09 2.10 15.93
N SER A 10 -4.13 2.11 17.26
CA SER A 10 -3.27 1.29 18.11
C SER A 10 -3.76 -0.15 18.04
N VAL A 11 -3.37 -0.89 17.00
CA VAL A 11 -3.66 -2.33 16.91
C VAL A 11 -2.48 -3.09 17.50
N LEU A 12 -2.65 -3.56 18.73
CA LEU A 12 -1.73 -4.43 19.45
C LEU A 12 -1.57 -5.77 18.72
N THR A 13 -0.57 -5.87 17.85
CA THR A 13 -0.09 -7.15 17.29
C THR A 13 1.29 -7.46 17.84
N ARG A 14 1.40 -7.57 19.16
CA ARG A 14 2.62 -8.07 19.79
C ARG A 14 2.67 -9.58 19.54
N THR A 15 3.60 -10.03 18.68
CA THR A 15 4.56 -11.12 18.98
C THR A 15 5.41 -11.50 17.77
N TYR A 16 6.71 -11.65 18.03
CA TYR A 16 7.75 -12.11 17.09
C TYR A 16 7.70 -13.64 16.83
N ASN A 17 6.87 -14.39 17.57
CA ASN A 17 6.73 -15.84 17.45
C ASN A 17 5.50 -16.20 16.60
N LYS A 18 5.71 -17.09 15.61
CA LYS A 18 4.70 -17.50 14.60
C LYS A 18 3.41 -18.09 15.19
N ASP A 19 3.43 -18.56 16.44
CA ASP A 19 2.28 -19.14 17.14
C ASP A 19 1.62 -18.20 18.17
N ALA A 20 2.12 -16.98 18.34
CA ALA A 20 1.67 -16.06 19.39
C ALA A 20 0.80 -14.88 18.86
N ALA A 21 0.59 -14.79 17.54
CA ALA A 21 -0.22 -13.75 16.90
C ALA A 21 -1.53 -14.33 16.32
N PRO A 22 -2.55 -14.59 17.15
CA PRO A 22 -3.76 -15.33 16.74
C PRO A 22 -4.56 -14.64 15.62
N HIS A 23 -4.38 -13.34 15.43
CA HIS A 23 -5.12 -12.56 14.44
C HIS A 23 -4.38 -12.34 13.12
N TYR A 24 -3.07 -12.60 13.07
CA TYR A 24 -2.23 -12.25 11.92
C TYR A 24 -2.75 -12.88 10.61
N HIS A 25 -2.87 -14.20 10.56
CA HIS A 25 -3.30 -14.91 9.36
C HIS A 25 -4.73 -14.56 8.92
N LYS A 26 -5.63 -14.27 9.86
CA LYS A 26 -7.00 -13.85 9.56
C LYS A 26 -7.02 -12.45 8.95
N ALA A 27 -6.22 -11.53 9.49
CA ALA A 27 -6.09 -10.17 9.00
C ALA A 27 -5.40 -10.11 7.63
N VAL A 28 -4.31 -10.87 7.42
CA VAL A 28 -3.66 -10.98 6.11
C VAL A 28 -4.66 -11.46 5.05
N LYS A 29 -5.42 -12.53 5.32
CA LYS A 29 -6.45 -13.02 4.39
C LYS A 29 -7.53 -11.97 4.08
N PHE A 30 -7.92 -11.18 5.07
CA PHE A 30 -8.85 -10.07 4.85
C PHE A 30 -8.25 -9.02 3.91
N TYR A 31 -7.02 -8.56 4.15
CA TYR A 31 -6.36 -7.57 3.31
C TYR A 31 -6.00 -8.10 1.92
N GLU A 32 -5.74 -9.40 1.76
CA GLU A 32 -5.63 -10.03 0.43
C GLU A 32 -6.94 -9.94 -0.37
N GLY A 33 -8.08 -10.12 0.30
CA GLY A 33 -9.41 -9.94 -0.29
C GLY A 33 -9.64 -8.49 -0.72
N LEU A 34 -9.35 -7.55 0.19
CA LEU A 34 -9.45 -6.11 -0.09
C LEU A 34 -8.52 -5.69 -1.25
N ALA A 35 -7.28 -6.19 -1.26
CA ALA A 35 -6.32 -5.92 -2.32
C ALA A 35 -6.86 -6.30 -3.71
N LYS A 36 -7.52 -7.48 -3.82
CA LYS A 36 -8.15 -7.93 -5.07
C LYS A 36 -9.26 -6.98 -5.50
N GLN A 37 -10.11 -6.54 -4.57
CA GLN A 37 -11.20 -5.61 -4.86
C GLN A 37 -10.68 -4.25 -5.33
N LEU A 38 -9.70 -3.68 -4.62
CA LEU A 38 -9.11 -2.39 -4.95
C LEU A 38 -8.42 -2.40 -6.31
N VAL A 39 -7.60 -3.42 -6.58
CA VAL A 39 -6.94 -3.59 -7.89
C VAL A 39 -7.97 -3.69 -9.02
N ASN A 40 -9.01 -4.50 -8.85
CA ASN A 40 -10.05 -4.68 -9.87
C ASN A 40 -10.83 -3.38 -10.15
N GLN A 41 -10.93 -2.49 -9.17
CA GLN A 41 -11.61 -1.20 -9.28
C GLN A 41 -10.66 -0.06 -9.69
N GLY A 42 -9.36 -0.32 -9.86
CA GLY A 42 -8.37 0.72 -10.11
C GLY A 42 -8.17 1.70 -8.95
N HIS A 43 -8.41 1.26 -7.72
CA HIS A 43 -8.27 2.05 -6.50
C HIS A 43 -6.92 1.82 -5.81
N VAL A 44 -6.39 2.89 -5.21
CA VAL A 44 -5.14 2.91 -4.45
C VAL A 44 -5.44 2.99 -2.95
N LEU A 45 -4.71 2.21 -2.15
CA LEU A 45 -4.74 2.28 -0.69
C LEU A 45 -3.45 2.89 -0.14
N ASP A 46 -3.50 4.15 0.27
CA ASP A 46 -2.45 4.78 1.06
C ASP A 46 -2.69 4.57 2.56
N LEU A 47 -1.65 4.21 3.31
CA LEU A 47 -1.64 4.05 4.76
C LEU A 47 -0.82 5.16 5.42
N PHE A 48 -1.52 6.06 6.12
CA PHE A 48 -0.92 7.08 6.97
C PHE A 48 -1.25 6.73 8.42
N ALA A 49 -0.23 6.40 9.21
CA ALA A 49 -0.43 5.98 10.60
C ALA A 49 0.45 6.77 11.56
N SER A 50 -0.16 7.14 12.69
CA SER A 50 0.50 7.77 13.82
C SER A 50 0.26 6.94 15.08
N ALA A 51 1.30 6.31 15.60
CA ALA A 51 1.24 5.54 16.83
C ALA A 51 2.63 5.36 17.45
N LEU A 52 2.67 5.21 18.77
CA LEU A 52 3.87 4.80 19.51
C LEU A 52 4.14 3.29 19.38
N ASP A 53 3.10 2.53 19.03
CA ASP A 53 3.12 1.07 18.88
C ASP A 53 2.80 0.66 17.43
N GLN A 54 2.80 -0.65 17.19
CA GLN A 54 2.42 -1.22 15.90
C GLN A 54 0.96 -0.89 15.53
N VAL A 55 0.72 -0.78 14.22
CA VAL A 55 -0.58 -0.40 13.64
C VAL A 55 -1.09 -1.45 12.64
N GLY A 56 -0.47 -2.64 12.60
CA GLY A 56 -0.86 -3.70 11.67
C GLY A 56 -0.38 -3.53 10.22
N VAL A 57 0.76 -2.85 10.00
CA VAL A 57 1.34 -2.67 8.65
C VAL A 57 1.67 -4.00 7.99
N ALA A 58 2.09 -5.01 8.76
CA ALA A 58 2.47 -6.31 8.21
C ALA A 58 1.27 -7.02 7.57
N GLU A 59 0.10 -6.89 8.18
CA GLU A 59 -1.17 -7.44 7.71
C GLU A 59 -1.69 -6.66 6.48
N MET A 60 -1.52 -5.33 6.49
CA MET A 60 -1.97 -4.43 5.42
C MET A 60 -1.06 -4.40 4.18
N LYS A 61 0.20 -4.83 4.32
CA LYS A 61 1.26 -4.75 3.29
C LYS A 61 0.77 -5.16 1.90
N VAL A 62 0.06 -6.29 1.80
CA VAL A 62 -0.42 -6.84 0.52
C VAL A 62 -1.38 -5.90 -0.21
N ALA A 63 -2.23 -5.17 0.52
CA ALA A 63 -3.19 -4.26 -0.10
C ALA A 63 -2.52 -2.96 -0.57
N VAL A 64 -1.59 -2.43 0.23
CA VAL A 64 -0.84 -1.22 -0.14
C VAL A 64 0.06 -1.50 -1.35
N GLU A 65 0.88 -2.55 -1.31
CA GLU A 65 1.83 -2.87 -2.39
C GLU A 65 1.14 -3.20 -3.71
N ARG A 66 0.07 -4.02 -3.69
CA ARG A 66 -0.60 -4.42 -4.94
C ARG A 66 -1.35 -3.28 -5.61
N THR A 67 -1.71 -2.24 -4.85
CA THR A 67 -2.41 -1.06 -5.39
C THR A 67 -1.46 0.10 -5.66
N GLY A 68 -0.18 -0.02 -5.31
CA GLY A 68 0.83 1.02 -5.47
C GLY A 68 0.66 2.21 -4.54
N GLY A 69 0.05 2.00 -3.37
CA GLY A 69 -0.12 3.04 -2.37
C GLY A 69 1.12 3.26 -1.50
N LEU A 70 1.06 4.31 -0.70
CA LEU A 70 2.14 4.73 0.18
C LEU A 70 1.94 4.20 1.61
N VAL A 71 3.05 4.01 2.34
CA VAL A 71 3.03 3.82 3.79
C VAL A 71 3.84 4.93 4.44
N VAL A 72 3.20 5.72 5.31
CA VAL A 72 3.87 6.75 6.12
C VAL A 72 3.57 6.46 7.59
N LEU A 73 4.62 6.19 8.36
CA LEU A 73 4.55 5.93 9.79
C LEU A 73 5.24 7.07 10.55
N ALA A 74 4.58 7.53 11.61
CA ALA A 74 5.13 8.48 12.56
C ALA A 74 4.63 8.15 13.97
N GLU A 75 5.28 8.70 14.99
CA GLU A 75 4.77 8.61 16.37
C GLU A 75 3.62 9.59 16.62
N SER A 76 3.71 10.77 15.99
CA SER A 76 2.71 11.84 16.04
C SER A 76 2.51 12.45 14.66
N PHE A 77 1.26 12.75 14.30
CA PHE A 77 0.94 13.59 13.14
C PHE A 77 1.53 15.02 13.27
N GLY A 78 1.91 15.43 14.48
CA GLY A 78 2.60 16.69 14.76
C GLY A 78 4.08 16.69 14.38
N HIS A 79 4.69 15.54 14.06
CA HIS A 79 6.11 15.48 13.69
C HIS A 79 6.32 15.96 12.24
N SER A 80 7.46 16.62 11.99
CA SER A 80 7.85 17.06 10.64
C SER A 80 7.90 15.90 9.66
N VAL A 81 8.37 14.73 10.09
CA VAL A 81 8.39 13.50 9.27
C VAL A 81 7.02 13.19 8.67
N PHE A 82 5.94 13.29 9.46
CA PHE A 82 4.59 13.10 8.94
C PHE A 82 4.17 14.25 8.04
N LYS A 83 4.29 15.50 8.53
CA LYS A 83 3.82 16.69 7.80
C LYS A 83 4.49 16.84 6.45
N ASP A 84 5.80 16.67 6.38
CA ASP A 84 6.59 16.83 5.17
C ASP A 84 6.29 15.69 4.18
N SER A 85 6.19 14.45 4.67
CA SER A 85 5.80 13.31 3.84
C SER A 85 4.39 13.47 3.29
N PHE A 86 3.43 13.86 4.12
CA PHE A 86 2.05 14.09 3.71
C PHE A 86 1.95 15.23 2.71
N LYS A 87 2.67 16.34 2.95
CA LYS A 87 2.71 17.49 2.04
C LYS A 87 3.22 17.09 0.66
N ARG A 88 4.32 16.32 0.58
CA ARG A 88 4.91 15.83 -0.69
C ARG A 88 3.92 15.05 -1.55
N VAL A 89 3.01 14.28 -0.95
CA VAL A 89 1.98 13.53 -1.71
C VAL A 89 1.06 14.46 -2.49
N PHE A 90 0.90 15.70 -2.04
CA PHE A 90 0.05 16.70 -2.69
C PHE A 90 0.85 17.89 -3.22
N GLU A 91 2.18 17.77 -3.31
CA GLU A 91 2.99 18.80 -3.94
C GLU A 91 2.61 18.86 -5.42
N THR A 92 1.98 19.96 -5.80
CA THR A 92 1.62 20.21 -7.19
C THR A 92 2.88 20.60 -7.96
N GLY A 93 3.19 19.85 -9.00
CA GLY A 93 4.15 20.28 -10.02
C GLY A 93 3.58 21.40 -10.89
N ASN A 94 4.10 21.55 -12.11
CA ASN A 94 3.80 22.65 -13.03
C ASN A 94 2.33 22.86 -13.45
N GLN A 95 1.35 22.09 -12.94
CA GLN A 95 -0.11 22.31 -13.05
C GLN A 95 -0.98 21.14 -12.49
N SER A 96 -0.40 20.08 -11.93
CA SER A 96 -1.14 18.91 -11.42
C SER A 96 -0.46 18.27 -10.20
N LEU A 97 -1.15 17.36 -9.51
CA LEU A 97 -0.63 16.64 -8.33
C LEU A 97 0.51 15.66 -8.65
N GLY A 98 0.89 15.47 -9.93
CA GLY A 98 1.94 14.51 -10.32
C GLY A 98 1.60 13.04 -10.07
N LEU A 99 0.40 12.73 -9.55
CA LEU A 99 -0.05 11.37 -9.29
C LEU A 99 -0.66 10.75 -10.55
N SER A 100 -0.36 9.47 -10.78
CA SER A 100 -0.90 8.67 -11.89
C SER A 100 -1.63 7.46 -11.34
N PHE A 101 -2.77 7.12 -11.94
CA PHE A 101 -3.66 6.07 -11.45
C PHE A 101 -4.10 5.16 -12.59
N ASN A 102 -4.40 3.90 -12.26
CA ASN A 102 -4.89 2.90 -13.20
C ASN A 102 -4.01 2.74 -14.47
N GLY A 103 -2.69 2.86 -14.28
CA GLY A 103 -1.72 2.69 -15.37
C GLY A 103 -1.61 1.23 -15.80
N THR A 104 -1.52 1.00 -17.11
CA THR A 104 -1.24 -0.32 -17.68
C THR A 104 0.18 -0.33 -18.22
N PHE A 105 0.97 -1.34 -17.84
CA PHE A 105 2.34 -1.53 -18.29
C PHE A 105 2.41 -2.78 -19.19
N GLU A 106 2.77 -2.58 -20.46
CA GLU A 106 2.90 -3.65 -21.45
C GLU A 106 4.36 -3.77 -21.89
N VAL A 107 4.85 -5.00 -21.97
CA VAL A 107 6.23 -5.30 -22.41
C VAL A 107 6.15 -6.13 -23.68
N HIS A 108 6.80 -5.62 -24.73
CA HIS A 108 6.96 -6.31 -26.00
C HIS A 108 8.41 -6.77 -26.14
N CYS A 109 8.61 -8.01 -26.58
CA CYS A 109 9.94 -8.58 -26.78
C CYS A 109 10.02 -9.25 -28.16
N SER A 110 11.24 -9.41 -28.67
CA SER A 110 11.49 -10.25 -29.84
C SER A 110 11.16 -11.71 -29.54
N LYS A 111 11.00 -12.53 -30.60
CA LYS A 111 10.56 -13.93 -30.49
C LYS A 111 11.45 -14.80 -29.59
N ASP A 112 12.72 -14.45 -29.47
CA ASP A 112 13.73 -15.23 -28.75
C ASP A 112 13.87 -14.81 -27.27
N VAL A 113 13.10 -13.81 -26.82
CA VAL A 113 13.16 -13.29 -25.46
C VAL A 113 11.84 -13.55 -24.74
N LYS A 114 11.92 -14.15 -23.55
CA LYS A 114 10.75 -14.44 -22.69
C LYS A 114 10.77 -13.56 -21.43
N ILE A 115 9.60 -13.02 -21.09
CA ILE A 115 9.39 -12.28 -19.85
C ILE A 115 9.11 -13.28 -18.73
N GLN A 116 9.89 -13.22 -17.66
CA GLN A 116 9.70 -14.09 -16.48
C GLN A 116 8.80 -13.46 -15.41
N GLY A 117 8.61 -12.14 -15.45
CA GLY A 117 7.73 -11.43 -14.54
C GLY A 117 8.20 -10.01 -14.27
N ILE A 118 7.60 -9.39 -13.26
CA ILE A 118 7.89 -8.05 -12.77
C ILE A 118 7.94 -8.08 -11.24
N ILE A 119 8.86 -7.31 -10.67
CA ILE A 119 8.95 -7.07 -9.22
C ILE A 119 8.68 -5.59 -8.99
N GLY A 120 7.63 -5.28 -8.25
CA GLY A 120 7.23 -3.91 -7.95
C GLY A 120 5.74 -3.80 -7.65
N PRO A 121 5.25 -2.57 -7.36
CA PRO A 121 3.85 -2.31 -7.04
C PRO A 121 2.97 -2.42 -8.28
N CYS A 122 2.64 -3.65 -8.65
CA CYS A 122 1.83 -3.96 -9.83
C CYS A 122 0.96 -5.19 -9.59
N ALA A 123 -0.07 -5.31 -10.41
CA ALA A 123 -0.91 -6.49 -10.44
C ALA A 123 -0.95 -7.04 -11.87
N SER A 124 -0.85 -8.37 -11.99
CA SER A 124 -1.03 -9.04 -13.27
C SER A 124 -2.46 -8.83 -13.77
N LEU A 125 -2.58 -8.35 -15.01
CA LEU A 125 -3.81 -8.42 -15.78
C LEU A 125 -4.05 -9.88 -16.14
N LYS A 126 -4.85 -10.58 -15.34
CA LYS A 126 -5.29 -11.95 -15.62
C LYS A 126 -6.15 -11.92 -16.89
N LYS A 127 -5.54 -12.13 -18.05
CA LYS A 127 -6.23 -12.43 -19.30
C LYS A 127 -6.67 -13.89 -19.31
#